data_AF-A0A8T3NSU9-F1
#
_entry.id   AF-A0A8T3NSU9-F1
#
_cell.length_a   1.000
_cell.length_b   1.000
_cell.length_c   1.000
_cell.angle_alpha   90.00
_cell.angle_beta   90.00
_cell.angle_gamma   90.00
#
_symmetry.space_group_name_H-M   'P 1'
#
loop_
_entity.id
_entity.type
_entity.pdbx_description
1 polymer ?
#
loop_
_entity_poly.entity_id
_entity_poly.type
_entity_poly.pdbx_seq_one_letter_code
_entity_poly.pdbx_strand_id
1 'polypeptide(L)' 'MLVAEAATPDDEAEHERRLALADVVRVRAASGLTAPRVVRLTGSGHNLMRYRPAEVAAELLGLLEIAALTSDRMPGAPR' A
#
# COMPACT_ATOMS: atom_id res chain seq x y z
N MET A 1 0.36 -0.76 1.43
CA MET A 1 -0.70 -0.56 0.43
C MET A 1 -0.47 0.77 -0.25
N LEU A 2 -0.34 0.76 -1.58
CA LEU A 2 -0.18 1.96 -2.40
C LEU A 2 -1.55 2.41 -2.90
N VAL A 3 -1.84 3.70 -2.80
CA VAL A 3 -3.14 4.27 -3.21
C VAL A 3 -2.89 5.51 -4.06
N ALA A 4 -3.50 5.52 -5.24
CA ALA A 4 -3.52 6.65 -6.17
C ALA A 4 -4.57 7.69 -5.72
N GLU A 5 -4.21 8.97 -5.67
CA GLU A 5 -5.17 10.07 -5.48
C GLU A 5 -5.50 10.78 -6.83
N ALA A 6 -6.71 11.34 -6.90
CA ALA A 6 -7.36 11.94 -8.08
C ALA A 6 -6.45 12.77 -8.99
N ALA A 7 -6.69 12.65 -10.31
CA ALA A 7 -6.01 13.44 -11.34
C ALA A 7 -6.93 13.94 -12.47
N THR A 8 -8.13 13.36 -12.67
CA THR A 8 -9.02 13.68 -13.82
C THR A 8 -10.49 13.38 -13.50
N PRO A 9 -11.48 14.00 -14.18
CA PRO A 9 -12.93 13.91 -13.89
C PRO A 9 -13.60 12.52 -13.93
N ASP A 10 -12.83 11.45 -14.15
CA ASP A 10 -13.24 10.05 -14.17
C ASP A 10 -13.03 9.38 -12.78
N ASP A 11 -13.33 10.14 -11.72
CA ASP A 11 -12.93 9.90 -10.33
C ASP A 11 -14.00 9.18 -9.48
N GLU A 12 -15.04 8.61 -10.08
CA GLU A 12 -15.99 7.73 -9.37
C GLU A 12 -15.25 6.54 -8.74
N ALA A 13 -14.22 6.04 -9.44
CA ALA A 13 -13.33 5.01 -8.95
C ALA A 13 -12.39 5.47 -7.80
N GLU A 14 -12.15 6.77 -7.60
CA GLU A 14 -11.32 7.27 -6.50
C GLU A 14 -12.05 7.19 -5.17
N HIS A 15 -13.34 7.56 -5.16
CA HIS A 15 -14.19 7.44 -3.98
C HIS A 15 -14.31 5.98 -3.55
N GLU A 16 -14.57 5.07 -4.50
CA GLU A 16 -14.64 3.63 -4.24
C GLU A 16 -13.33 3.06 -3.69
N ARG A 17 -12.17 3.47 -4.24
CA ARG A 17 -10.85 3.07 -3.72
C ARG A 17 -10.63 3.53 -2.28
N ARG A 18 -11.08 4.74 -1.94
CA ARG A 18 -11.00 5.27 -0.57
C ARG A 18 -11.89 4.50 0.39
N LEU A 19 -13.11 4.16 -0.02
CA LEU A 19 -14.03 3.33 0.76
C LEU A 19 -13.46 1.92 0.97
N ALA A 20 -12.99 1.26 -0.09
CA ALA A 20 -12.39 -0.06 -0.02
C ALA A 20 -11.16 -0.08 0.92
N LEU A 21 -10.31 0.94 0.88
CA LEU A 21 -9.20 1.07 1.82
C LEU A 21 -9.70 1.21 3.27
N ALA A 22 -10.71 2.06 3.49
CA ALA A 22 -11.27 2.26 4.82
C ALA A 22 -11.85 0.95 5.38
N ASP A 23 -12.51 0.16 4.54
CA ASP A 23 -13.02 -1.17 4.90
C ASP A 23 -11.90 -2.15 5.27
N VAL A 24 -10.82 -2.20 4.48
CA VAL A 24 -9.66 -3.04 4.81
C VAL A 24 -9.05 -2.65 6.16
N VAL A 25 -8.88 -1.35 6.42
CA VAL A 25 -8.36 -0.85 7.71
C VAL A 25 -9.29 -1.24 8.86
N ARG A 26 -10.60 -1.05 8.69
CA ARG A 26 -11.63 -1.39 9.68
C ARG A 26 -11.65 -2.88 10.01
N VAL A 27 -11.64 -3.74 8.99
CA VAL A 27 -11.62 -5.21 9.18
C VAL A 27 -10.37 -5.65 9.92
N ARG A 28 -9.19 -5.13 9.56
CA ARG A 28 -7.94 -5.48 10.25
C ARG A 28 -7.96 -5.07 11.72
N ALA A 29 -8.45 -3.87 12.02
CA ALA A 29 -8.60 -3.41 13.40
C ALA A 29 -9.55 -4.30 14.21
N ALA A 30 -10.71 -4.67 13.63
CA ALA A 30 -11.66 -5.58 14.25
C ALA A 30 -11.09 -6.98 14.50
N SER A 31 -10.12 -7.41 13.68
CA SER A 31 -9.39 -8.67 13.85
C SER A 31 -8.15 -8.58 14.74
N GLY A 32 -7.88 -7.44 15.39
CA GLY A 32 -6.69 -7.25 16.24
C GLY A 32 -5.36 -7.24 15.46
N LEU A 33 -5.42 -7.07 14.13
CA LEU A 33 -4.24 -7.02 13.28
C LEU A 33 -3.69 -5.60 13.19
N THR A 34 -2.38 -5.46 13.05
CA THR A 34 -1.73 -4.16 12.84
C THR A 34 -2.26 -3.48 11.58
N ALA A 35 -2.49 -2.17 11.68
CA ALA A 35 -2.91 -1.35 10.55
C ALA A 35 -1.88 -1.42 9.41
N PRO A 36 -2.30 -1.50 8.15
CA PRO A 36 -1.38 -1.53 7.02
C PRO A 36 -0.72 -0.15 6.85
N ARG A 37 0.57 -0.12 6.48
CA ARG A 37 1.22 1.11 5.97
C ARG A 37 0.53 1.51 4.67
N VAL A 38 0.04 2.75 4.60
CA VAL A 38 -0.57 3.32 3.39
C VAL A 38 0.33 4.42 2.84
N VAL A 39 0.69 4.32 1.57
CA VAL A 39 1.44 5.36 0.84
C VAL A 39 0.54 5.92 -0.25
N ARG A 40 0.39 7.25 -0.27
CA ARG A 40 -0.51 7.95 -1.18
C ARG A 40 0.31 8.67 -2.24
N LEU A 41 0.01 8.41 -3.51
CA LEU A 41 0.67 9.04 -4.65
C LEU A 41 -0.33 9.99 -5.32
N THR A 42 -0.12 11.29 -5.11
CA THR A 42 -1.04 12.34 -5.56
C THR A 42 -0.91 12.60 -7.06
N GLY A 43 -2.00 13.03 -7.69
CA GLY A 43 -2.02 13.42 -9.12
C GLY A 43 -1.61 12.29 -10.06
N SER A 44 -1.82 11.04 -9.65
CA SER A 44 -1.41 9.86 -10.40
C SER A 44 -2.66 9.03 -10.66
N GLY A 45 -3.02 8.78 -11.92
CA GLY A 45 -4.16 7.92 -12.25
C GLY A 45 -3.99 6.48 -11.73
N HIS A 46 -5.00 5.63 -11.92
CA HIS A 46 -5.04 4.26 -11.37
C HIS A 46 -3.84 3.37 -11.79
N ASN A 47 -3.13 3.71 -12.87
CA ASN A 47 -1.96 2.97 -13.35
C ASN A 47 -0.65 3.58 -12.80
N LEU A 48 -0.41 3.36 -11.51
CA LEU A 48 0.77 3.90 -10.82
C LEU A 48 2.09 3.45 -11.44
N MET A 49 2.18 2.20 -11.90
CA MET A 49 3.39 1.70 -12.58
C MET A 49 3.66 2.42 -13.91
N ARG A 50 2.63 2.92 -14.60
CA ARG A 50 2.80 3.70 -15.83
C ARG A 50 3.26 5.13 -15.57
N TYR A 51 2.74 5.76 -14.52
CA TYR A 51 2.96 7.20 -14.27
C TYR A 51 4.06 7.52 -13.26
N ARG A 52 4.33 6.60 -12.33
CA ARG A 52 5.25 6.75 -11.19
C ARG A 52 6.10 5.49 -10.96
N PRO A 53 6.75 4.92 -11.99
CA PRO A 53 7.45 3.64 -11.86
C PRO A 53 8.59 3.69 -10.83
N ALA A 54 9.32 4.81 -10.74
CA ALA A 54 10.43 4.96 -9.82
C ALA A 54 9.96 5.02 -8.36
N GLU A 55 8.92 5.82 -8.08
CA GLU A 55 8.35 5.94 -6.75
C GLU A 55 7.70 4.62 -6.29
N VAL A 56 7.00 3.92 -7.18
CA VAL A 56 6.43 2.61 -6.86
C VAL A 56 7.53 1.57 -6.61
N ALA A 57 8.58 1.54 -7.42
CA ALA A 57 9.70 0.62 -7.24
C ALA A 57 10.42 0.87 -5.90
N ALA A 58 10.67 2.13 -5.55
CA ALA A 58 11.29 2.50 -4.27
C ALA A 58 10.46 2.02 -3.07
N GLU A 59 9.13 2.19 -3.12
CA GLU A 59 8.25 1.73 -2.04
C GLU A 59 8.20 0.20 -1.92
N LEU A 60 8.24 -0.52 -3.04
CA LEU A 60 8.30 -1.99 -3.03
C LEU A 60 9.63 -2.49 -2.47
N LEU A 61 10.75 -1.88 -2.84
CA LEU A 61 12.06 -2.22 -2.30
C LEU A 61 12.13 -1.96 -0.79
N GLY A 62 11.61 -0.83 -0.31
CA GLY A 62 11.55 -0.53 1.12
C GLY A 62 10.71 -1.54 1.91
N LEU A 63 9.64 -2.09 1.33
CA LEU A 63 8.86 -3.17 1.96
C LEU A 63 9.66 -4.47 2.08
N LEU A 64 10.47 -4.80 1.07
CA LEU A 64 11.33 -5.98 1.11
C LEU A 64 12.43 -5.85 2.18
N GLU A 65 13.01 -4.66 2.33
CA GLU A 65 13.99 -4.39 3.38
C GLU A 65 13.39 -4.54 4.78
N ILE A 66 12.19 -3.99 5.01
CA ILE A 66 11.48 -4.16 6.29
C ILE A 66 11.19 -5.65 6.54
N ALA A 67 10.72 -6.38 5.54
CA ALA A 67 10.40 -7.80 5.65
C ALA A 67 11.63 -8.66 5.99
N ALA A 68 12.77 -8.36 5.35
CA ALA A 68 14.04 -9.02 5.64
C ALA A 68 14.49 -8.77 7.10
N LEU A 69 14.41 -7.53 7.57
CA LEU A 69 14.76 -7.14 8.94
C LEU A 69 13.84 -7.79 10.00
N THR A 70 12.57 -8.01 9.69
CA THR A 70 11.64 -8.70 10.60
C THR A 70 11.78 -10.21 10.57
N SER A 71 12.18 -10.81 9.43
CA SER A 71 12.37 -12.25 9.31
C SER A 71 13.59 -12.73 10.11
N ASP A 72 14.65 -11.91 10.17
CA ASP A 72 15.87 -12.20 10.93
C ASP A 72 15.65 -12.19 12.46
N ARG A 73 14.55 -11.58 12.94
CA ARG A 73 14.18 -11.56 14.36
C ARG A 73 13.28 -12.71 14.79
N MET A 74 12.87 -13.59 13.88
CA MET A 74 12.08 -14.78 14.21
C MET A 74 13.04 -15.96 14.52
N PRO A 75 13.10 -16.46 15.77
CA PRO A 75 13.91 -17.64 16.07
C PRO A 75 13.29 -18.86 15.36
N GLY A 76 13.93 -19.33 14.28
CA GLY A 76 13.60 -20.62 13.66
C GLY A 76 13.35 -20.65 12.14
N ALA A 77 13.63 -19.61 11.36
CA ALA A 77 13.53 -19.72 9.90
C ALA A 77 14.62 -20.67 9.34
N PRO A 78 14.27 -21.71 8.56
CA PRO A 78 15.26 -22.58 7.95
C PRO A 78 16.07 -21.83 6.88
N ARG A 79 17.38 -22.10 6.86
CA ARG A 79 18.36 -21.57 5.91
C ARG A 79 18.13 -22.06 4.48
#